data_AF-A0AAD4MQ95-F1
#
_entry.id   AF-A0AAD4MQ95-F1
#
_cell.length_a   1.000
_cell.length_b   1.000
_cell.length_c   1.000
_cell.angle_alpha   90.00
_cell.angle_beta   90.00
_cell.angle_gamma   90.00
#
_symmetry.space_group_name_H-M   'P 1'
#
loop_
_entity.id
_entity.type
_entity.pdbx_description
1 polymer ?
#
loop_
_entity_poly.entity_id
_entity_poly.type
_entity_poly.pdbx_seq_one_letter_code
_entity_poly.pdbx_strand_id
1 'polypeptide(L)'
;MIEGMADGGVKQGLPRDLSYKLAAYTFMGAAKMVLETGEHPAILKESVQSPGGSTVYGMHELEKGGMRGLLINAVEAASERSRATGRELLPRSPTDEDEEDQSNDDSNQKSKIKDNKPTIKKSR
;
A
#
# COMPACT_ATOMS: atom_id res chain seq x y z
N MET A 1 -7.35 -13.49 -1.90
CA MET A 1 -8.32 -12.43 -1.52
C MET A 1 -9.76 -12.88 -1.76
N ILE A 2 -10.16 -13.21 -2.99
CA ILE A 2 -11.53 -13.70 -3.28
C ILE A 2 -11.88 -14.95 -2.46
N GLU A 3 -10.97 -15.94 -2.41
CA GLU A 3 -11.17 -17.16 -1.63
C GLU A 3 -11.41 -16.89 -0.14
N GLY A 4 -10.57 -16.06 0.50
CA GLY A 4 -10.76 -15.69 1.91
C GLY A 4 -12.07 -14.94 2.18
N MET A 5 -12.53 -14.08 1.26
CA MET A 5 -13.85 -13.46 1.38
C MET A 5 -14.98 -14.48 1.21
N ALA A 6 -14.82 -15.44 0.29
CA ALA A 6 -15.79 -16.51 0.08
C ALA A 6 -15.87 -17.44 1.31
N ASP A 7 -14.74 -17.82 1.90
CA ASP A 7 -14.68 -18.56 3.17
C ASP A 7 -15.38 -17.81 4.30
N GLY A 8 -15.17 -16.50 4.38
CA GLY A 8 -15.89 -15.63 5.30
C GLY A 8 -17.41 -15.71 5.10
N GLY A 9 -17.88 -15.64 3.84
CA GLY A 9 -19.29 -15.80 3.50
C GLY A 9 -19.87 -17.16 3.88
N VAL A 10 -19.12 -18.24 3.62
CA VAL A 10 -19.53 -19.61 3.99
C VAL A 10 -19.59 -19.77 5.51
N LYS A 11 -18.64 -19.20 6.25
CA LYS A 11 -18.68 -19.16 7.72
C LYS A 11 -19.91 -18.44 8.25
N GLN A 12 -20.45 -17.47 7.51
CA GLN A 12 -21.70 -16.78 7.83
C GLN A 12 -22.96 -17.48 7.26
N GLY A 13 -22.82 -18.67 6.69
CA GLY A 13 -23.94 -19.51 6.24
C GLY A 13 -24.32 -19.37 4.77
N LEU A 14 -23.52 -18.67 3.95
CA LEU A 14 -23.79 -18.59 2.51
C LEU A 14 -23.36 -19.87 1.78
N PRO A 15 -24.08 -20.28 0.71
CA PRO A 15 -23.62 -21.32 -0.20
C PRO A 15 -22.30 -20.93 -0.86
N ARG A 16 -21.36 -21.88 -0.95
CA ARG A 16 -20.01 -21.69 -1.48
C ARG A 16 -19.97 -20.97 -2.83
N ASP A 17 -20.76 -21.44 -3.79
CA ASP A 17 -20.80 -20.88 -5.15
C ASP A 17 -21.30 -19.44 -5.16
N LEU A 18 -22.27 -19.12 -4.30
CA LEU A 18 -22.78 -17.77 -4.14
C LEU A 18 -21.73 -16.87 -3.48
N SER A 19 -21.05 -17.36 -2.45
CA SER A 19 -19.99 -16.60 -1.76
C SER A 19 -18.85 -16.22 -2.70
N TYR A 20 -18.42 -17.13 -3.59
CA TYR A 20 -17.42 -16.82 -4.60
C TYR A 20 -17.88 -15.72 -5.57
N LYS A 21 -19.11 -15.84 -6.08
CA LYS A 21 -19.67 -14.84 -7.01
C LYS A 21 -19.77 -13.46 -6.35
N LEU A 22 -20.29 -13.40 -5.13
CA LEU A 22 -20.41 -12.14 -4.39
C LEU A 22 -19.03 -11.51 -4.15
N ALA A 23 -18.06 -12.29 -3.66
CA ALA A 23 -16.70 -11.80 -3.44
C ALA A 23 -16.08 -11.25 -4.73
N ALA A 24 -16.18 -11.98 -5.85
CA ALA A 24 -15.66 -11.53 -7.14
C ALA A 24 -16.33 -10.23 -7.63
N TYR A 25 -17.66 -10.14 -7.55
CA TYR A 25 -18.37 -8.93 -7.94
C TYR A 25 -18.08 -7.73 -7.03
N THR A 26 -17.84 -7.95 -5.74
CA THR A 26 -17.42 -6.89 -4.82
C THR A 26 -16.08 -6.30 -5.26
N PHE A 27 -15.08 -7.13 -5.58
CA PHE A 27 -13.80 -6.63 -6.09
C PHE A 27 -13.93 -5.94 -7.45
N MET A 28 -14.72 -6.51 -8.37
CA MET A 28 -14.96 -5.90 -9.68
C MET A 28 -15.60 -4.52 -9.54
N GLY A 29 -16.63 -4.39 -8.68
CA GLY A 29 -17.29 -3.12 -8.42
C GLY A 29 -16.35 -2.11 -7.77
N ALA A 30 -15.57 -2.51 -6.77
CA ALA A 30 -14.60 -1.65 -6.11
C ALA A 30 -13.53 -1.12 -7.10
N ALA A 31 -12.95 -2.00 -7.92
CA ALA A 31 -11.98 -1.60 -8.93
C ALA A 31 -12.60 -0.67 -9.98
N LYS A 32 -13.81 -1.00 -10.46
CA LYS A 32 -14.54 -0.17 -11.42
C LYS A 32 -14.82 1.23 -10.88
N MET A 33 -15.26 1.35 -9.61
CA MET A 33 -15.51 2.65 -8.99
C MET A 33 -14.27 3.53 -8.96
N VAL A 34 -13.11 2.98 -8.58
CA VAL A 34 -11.85 3.75 -8.57
C VAL A 34 -11.48 4.25 -9.96
N LEU A 35 -11.61 3.40 -10.98
CA LEU A 35 -11.23 3.73 -12.36
C LEU A 35 -12.20 4.73 -13.02
N GLU A 36 -13.51 4.58 -12.78
CA GLU A 36 -14.52 5.40 -13.45
C GLU A 36 -14.74 6.75 -12.79
N THR A 37 -14.67 6.81 -11.45
CA THR A 37 -14.88 8.07 -10.72
C THR A 37 -13.63 8.94 -10.68
N GLY A 38 -12.44 8.32 -10.71
CA GLY A 38 -11.17 9.01 -10.48
C GLY A 38 -11.03 9.58 -9.06
N GLU A 39 -11.97 9.29 -8.16
CA GLU A 39 -11.91 9.75 -6.78
C GLU A 39 -10.81 9.03 -6.00
N HIS A 40 -10.27 9.73 -5.00
CA HIS A 40 -9.29 9.13 -4.13
C HIS A 40 -9.92 7.93 -3.36
N PRO A 41 -9.29 6.74 -3.29
CA PRO A 41 -9.89 5.56 -2.68
C PRO A 41 -10.32 5.74 -1.21
N ALA A 42 -9.70 6.66 -0.48
CA ALA A 42 -10.12 7.00 0.89
C ALA A 42 -11.54 7.59 0.94
N ILE A 43 -11.92 8.41 -0.04
CA ILE A 43 -13.25 9.02 -0.16
C ILE A 43 -14.28 7.94 -0.50
N LEU A 44 -13.97 7.09 -1.49
CA LEU A 44 -14.83 5.95 -1.86
C LEU A 44 -15.03 4.96 -0.71
N LYS A 45 -14.01 4.76 0.14
CA LYS A 45 -14.13 3.96 1.35
C LYS A 45 -15.10 4.61 2.36
N GLU A 46 -15.02 5.92 2.55
CA GLU A 46 -15.90 6.66 3.46
C GLU A 46 -17.36 6.68 2.95
N SER A 47 -17.59 6.75 1.64
CA SER A 47 -18.94 6.80 1.06
C SER A 47 -19.77 5.54 1.32
N VAL A 48 -19.13 4.40 1.64
CA VAL A 48 -19.79 3.13 1.98
C VAL A 48 -19.79 2.82 3.49
N GLN A 49 -19.28 3.74 4.31
CA GLN A 49 -19.21 3.60 5.77
C GLN A 49 -20.17 4.59 6.45
N SER A 50 -21.30 4.08 6.93
CA SER A 50 -22.19 4.86 7.79
C SER A 50 -21.71 4.86 9.25
N PRO A 51 -22.00 5.92 10.03
CA PRO A 51 -21.72 5.95 11.47
C PRO A 51 -22.37 4.77 12.19
N GLY A 52 -21.56 3.95 12.86
CA GLY A 52 -22.03 2.75 13.57
C GLY A 52 -22.49 1.59 12.66
N GLY A 53 -22.31 1.69 11.34
CA GLY A 53 -22.67 0.64 10.39
C GLY A 53 -21.74 -0.57 10.42
N SER A 54 -22.21 -1.72 9.94
CA SER A 54 -21.43 -2.97 9.95
C SER A 54 -20.08 -2.88 9.22
N THR A 55 -20.01 -2.07 8.15
CA THR A 55 -18.78 -1.87 7.36
C THR A 55 -17.62 -1.36 8.20
N VAL A 56 -17.84 -0.50 9.20
CA VAL A 56 -16.75 0.04 10.03
C VAL A 56 -16.16 -1.02 10.95
N TYR A 57 -16.97 -1.97 11.45
CA TYR A 57 -16.50 -3.09 12.25
C TYR A 57 -15.68 -4.08 11.41
N GLY A 58 -16.13 -4.37 10.19
CA GLY A 58 -15.37 -5.19 9.25
C GLY A 58 -14.02 -4.55 8.89
N MET A 59 -14.02 -3.24 8.61
CA MET A 59 -12.78 -2.50 8.33
C MET A 59 -11.83 -2.50 9.53
N HIS A 60 -12.35 -2.37 10.76
CA HIS A 60 -11.53 -2.42 11.96
C HIS A 60 -10.77 -3.75 12.09
N GLU A 61 -11.42 -4.88 11.84
CA GLU A 61 -10.75 -6.19 11.87
C GLU A 61 -9.68 -6.34 10.77
N LEU A 62 -9.91 -5.77 9.58
CA LEU A 62 -8.90 -5.74 8.51
C LEU A 62 -7.66 -4.92 8.90
N GLU A 63 -7.86 -3.77 9.53
CA GLU A 63 -6.76 -2.91 10.00
C GLU A 63 -6.00 -3.56 11.17
N LYS A 64 -6.71 -4.21 12.09
CA LYS A 64 -6.11 -4.99 13.19
C LYS A 64 -5.23 -6.14 12.66
N GLY A 65 -5.62 -6.75 11.54
CA GLY A 65 -4.84 -7.75 10.84
C GLY A 65 -3.67 -7.20 10.02
N GLY A 66 -3.48 -5.88 9.96
CA GLY A 66 -2.39 -5.25 9.22
C GLY A 66 -2.50 -5.39 7.70
N MET A 67 -3.73 -5.52 7.17
CA MET A 67 -3.96 -5.85 5.75
C MET A 67 -3.19 -4.93 4.78
N ARG A 68 -3.17 -3.62 5.03
CA ARG A 68 -2.46 -2.67 4.16
C ARG A 68 -0.97 -2.95 4.08
N GLY A 69 -0.35 -3.20 5.23
CA GLY A 69 1.08 -3.53 5.31
C GLY A 69 1.38 -4.82 4.54
N LEU A 70 0.54 -5.85 4.71
CA LEU A 70 0.71 -7.11 3.98
C LEU A 70 0.63 -6.94 2.45
N LEU A 71 -0.28 -6.10 1.96
CA LEU A 71 -0.40 -5.82 0.53
C LEU A 71 0.81 -5.05 -0.02
N ILE A 72 1.31 -4.06 0.74
CA ILE A 72 2.52 -3.32 0.38
C ILE A 72 3.72 -4.28 0.28
N ASN A 73 3.94 -5.06 1.34
CA ASN A 73 5.05 -6.01 1.40
C ASN A 73 4.97 -7.07 0.30
N ALA A 74 3.77 -7.51 -0.08
CA ALA A 74 3.58 -8.47 -1.16
C ALA A 74 4.02 -7.90 -2.53
N VAL A 75 3.70 -6.63 -2.80
CA VAL A 75 4.12 -5.95 -4.04
C VAL A 75 5.63 -5.70 -4.04
N GLU A 76 6.19 -5.29 -2.91
CA GLU A 76 7.63 -5.08 -2.73
C GLU A 76 8.41 -6.37 -3.00
N ALA A 77 8.06 -7.45 -2.29
CA ALA A 77 8.72 -8.75 -2.45
C ALA A 77 8.64 -9.29 -3.89
N ALA A 78 7.47 -9.15 -4.53
CA ALA A 78 7.30 -9.54 -5.93
C ALA A 78 8.19 -8.71 -6.88
N SER A 79 8.30 -7.41 -6.62
CA SER A 79 9.12 -6.48 -7.42
C SER A 79 10.62 -6.76 -7.27
N GLU A 80 11.08 -7.01 -6.04
CA GLU A 80 12.47 -7.38 -5.76
C GLU A 80 12.86 -8.70 -6.45
N ARG A 81 12.00 -9.72 -6.35
CA ARG A 81 12.24 -11.00 -7.02
C ARG A 81 12.29 -10.85 -8.53
N SER A 82 11.42 -10.01 -9.11
CA SER A 82 11.40 -9.73 -10.54
C SER A 82 12.72 -9.10 -11.01
N ARG A 83 13.23 -8.09 -10.28
CA ARG A 83 14.53 -7.46 -10.58
C ARG A 83 15.70 -8.44 -10.47
N ALA A 84 15.72 -9.26 -9.42
CA ALA A 84 16.77 -10.27 -9.24
C ALA A 84 16.80 -11.27 -10.40
N THR A 85 15.63 -11.78 -10.80
CA THR A 85 15.51 -12.72 -11.93
C THR A 85 15.87 -12.05 -13.27
N GLY A 86 15.45 -10.80 -13.49
CA GLY A 86 15.80 -10.06 -14.70
C GLY A 86 17.31 -9.83 -14.86
N ARG A 87 18.04 -9.58 -13.76
CA ARG A 87 19.51 -9.46 -13.75
C ARG A 87 20.23 -10.79 -13.98
N GLU A 88 19.60 -11.92 -13.65
CA GLU A 88 20.15 -13.26 -13.86
C GLU A 88 19.97 -13.73 -15.33
N LEU A 89 18.90 -13.29 -16.00
CA LEU A 89 18.55 -13.73 -17.35
C LEU A 89 19.15 -12.89 -18.48
N LEU A 90 19.74 -11.73 -18.19
CA LEU A 90 20.41 -10.91 -19.20
C LEU A 90 21.91 -11.27 -19.27
N PRO A 91 22.48 -11.57 -20.46
CA PRO A 91 23.92 -11.66 -20.59
C PRO A 91 24.49 -10.30 -20.21
N ARG A 92 25.28 -10.25 -19.13
CA ARG A 92 25.98 -9.03 -18.70
C ARG A 92 26.75 -8.48 -19.88
N SER A 93 26.32 -7.32 -20.38
CA SER A 93 27.11 -6.57 -21.35
C SER A 93 28.40 -6.13 -20.66
N PRO A 94 29.56 -6.13 -21.34
CA PRO A 94 30.84 -5.68 -20.77
C PRO A 94 30.90 -4.21 -20.33
N THR A 95 29.78 -3.48 -20.32
CA THR A 95 29.68 -2.07 -19.92
C THR A 95 29.05 -1.86 -18.55
N ASP A 96 28.72 -2.93 -17.82
CA ASP A 96 28.08 -2.84 -16.50
C ASP A 96 29.10 -2.71 -15.34
N GLU A 97 30.29 -2.18 -15.62
CA GLU A 97 31.19 -1.70 -14.58
C GLU A 97 30.66 -0.32 -14.11
N ASP A 98 30.43 -0.22 -12.80
CA ASP A 98 30.17 1.01 -12.03
C ASP A 98 28.73 1.53 -11.92
N GLU A 99 27.82 0.73 -11.35
CA GLU A 99 26.84 1.30 -10.41
C GLU A 99 26.87 0.48 -9.11
N GLU A 100 27.81 0.84 -8.23
CA GLU A 100 27.73 0.51 -6.82
C GLU A 100 26.39 1.02 -6.28
N ASP A 101 25.61 0.10 -5.70
CA ASP A 101 24.40 0.38 -4.93
C ASP A 101 24.77 1.26 -3.72
N GLN A 102 24.85 2.57 -3.94
CA GLN A 102 25.00 3.58 -2.90
C GLN A 102 23.65 3.76 -2.18
N SER A 103 23.22 2.72 -1.45
CA SER A 103 22.23 2.85 -0.40
C SER A 103 22.94 3.12 0.94
N ASN A 104 23.35 4.39 1.08
CA ASN A 104 23.34 5.20 2.32
C ASN A 104 24.17 4.72 3.53
N ASP A 105 25.37 5.29 3.69
CA ASP A 105 25.92 5.62 5.01
C ASP A 105 25.70 7.12 5.28
N ASP A 106 24.44 7.48 5.58
CA ASP A 106 24.03 8.84 5.91
C ASP A 106 24.27 9.14 7.41
N SER A 107 25.41 8.71 7.94
CA SER A 107 25.78 8.86 9.36
C SER A 107 26.77 9.99 9.64
N ASN A 108 27.21 10.79 8.66
CA ASN A 108 28.15 11.86 8.97
C ASN A 108 28.20 13.04 7.98
N GLN A 109 27.29 14.02 8.12
CA GLN A 109 27.61 15.41 7.72
C GLN A 109 26.88 16.48 8.57
N LYS A 110 27.59 16.87 9.64
CA LYS A 110 27.81 18.26 10.12
C LYS A 110 26.59 19.03 10.66
N SER A 111 26.46 19.26 11.96
CA SER A 111 27.39 20.05 12.80
C SER A 111 27.72 21.46 12.30
N LYS A 112 26.88 22.10 11.47
CA LYS A 112 26.99 23.53 11.13
C LYS A 112 25.65 24.27 11.14
N ILE A 113 24.99 24.32 12.29
CA ILE A 113 23.99 25.35 12.59
C ILE A 113 24.33 25.93 13.97
N LYS A 114 25.41 26.69 14.03
CA LYS A 114 25.63 27.70 15.06
C LYS A 114 25.73 29.04 14.34
N ASP A 115 25.09 30.03 14.95
CA ASP A 115 25.25 31.46 14.69
C ASP A 115 24.50 32.06 13.50
N ASN A 116 23.17 32.14 13.62
CA ASN A 116 22.50 33.36 13.16
C ASN A 116 21.28 33.68 14.04
N LYS A 117 21.47 34.56 15.02
CA LYS A 117 20.40 35.07 15.91
C LYS A 117 19.82 36.34 15.28
N PRO A 118 18.53 36.42 14.94
CA PRO A 118 17.97 37.64 14.37
C PRO A 118 17.80 38.72 15.45
N THR A 119 18.43 39.87 15.22
CA THR A 119 18.34 41.08 16.03
C THR A 119 17.00 41.78 15.79
N ILE A 120 16.08 41.74 16.76
CA ILE A 120 14.82 42.47 16.72
C ILE A 120 15.10 43.95 17.01
N LYS A 121 15.06 44.81 15.98
CA LYS A 121 14.99 46.27 16.15
C LYS A 121 13.56 46.65 16.55
N LYS A 122 13.36 47.00 17.82
CA LYS A 122 12.22 47.83 18.26
C LYS A 122 12.49 49.27 17.81
N SER A 123 11.56 49.88 17.07
CA SER A 123 11.52 51.34 16.94
C SER A 123 10.09 51.85 16.81
N ARG A 124 9.65 52.48 17.89
CA ARG A 124 8.71 53.61 18.05
C ARG A 124 7.27 53.43 17.58
#